data_AF-A0A257M550-F1
#
_entry.id   AF-A0A257M550-F1
#
_cell.length_a   1.000
_cell.length_b   1.000
_cell.length_c   1.000
_cell.angle_alpha   90.00
_cell.angle_beta   90.00
_cell.angle_gamma   90.00
#
_symmetry.space_group_name_H-M   'P 1'
#
loop_
_entity.id
_entity.type
_entity.pdbx_description
1 polymer ?
#
loop_
_entity_poly.entity_id
_entity_poly.type
_entity_poly.pdbx_seq_one_letter_code
_entity_poly.pdbx_strand_id
1 'polypeptide(L)' 'MSLRGFHIVFVTFCTLLFGFFAAWGFFIAPEGAPLAHSMGIVGLVGLVAMPFYGVYFYRKAKKLVL' A
#
# COMPACT_ATOMS: atom_id res chain seq x y z
N MET A 1 -18.52 -8.02 -11.69
CA MET A 1 -17.13 -8.40 -11.31
C MET A 1 -17.17 -8.97 -9.90
N SER A 2 -16.38 -10.00 -9.58
CA SER A 2 -16.34 -10.49 -8.20
C SER A 2 -15.74 -9.40 -7.30
N LEU A 3 -16.40 -9.12 -6.17
CA LEU A 3 -15.94 -8.12 -5.18
C LEU A 3 -14.47 -8.34 -4.76
N ARG A 4 -14.02 -9.60 -4.84
CA ARG A 4 -12.65 -10.06 -4.57
C ARG A 4 -11.64 -9.51 -5.56
N GLY A 5 -11.94 -9.58 -6.86
CA GLY A 5 -11.03 -9.11 -7.91
C GLY A 5 -10.80 -7.61 -7.80
N PHE A 6 -11.87 -6.84 -7.61
CA PHE A 6 -11.79 -5.40 -7.39
C PHE A 6 -10.94 -5.05 -6.16
N HIS A 7 -11.17 -5.73 -5.04
CA HIS A 7 -10.44 -5.45 -3.80
C HIS A 7 -8.93 -5.72 -3.92
N ILE A 8 -8.53 -6.80 -4.61
CA ILE A 8 -7.12 -7.09 -4.83
C ILE A 8 -6.47 -6.02 -5.70
N VAL A 9 -7.12 -5.61 -6.80
CA VAL A 9 -6.60 -4.54 -7.67
C VAL A 9 -6.46 -3.23 -6.88
N PHE A 10 -7.44 -2.90 -6.05
CA PHE A 10 -7.39 -1.73 -5.17
C PHE A 10 -6.19 -1.78 -4.22
N VAL A 11 -5.99 -2.90 -3.52
CA VAL A 11 -4.85 -3.07 -2.60
C VAL A 11 -3.51 -2.96 -3.35
N THR A 12 -3.41 -3.51 -4.55
CA THR A 12 -2.21 -3.37 -5.39
C THR A 12 -1.95 -1.91 -5.77
N PHE A 13 -2.99 -1.17 -6.18
CA PHE A 13 -2.88 0.25 -6.48
C PHE A 13 -2.43 1.07 -5.28
N CYS A 14 -3.01 0.82 -4.10
CA CYS A 14 -2.58 1.47 -2.86
C CYS A 14 -1.13 1.13 -2.51
N THR A 15 -0.71 -0.12 -2.68
CA THR A 15 0.68 -0.56 -2.44
C THR A 15 1.66 0.23 -3.32
N LEU A 16 1.36 0.35 -4.62
CA LEU A 16 2.18 1.13 -5.55
C LEU A 16 2.20 2.62 -5.19
N LEU A 17 1.05 3.19 -4.78
CA LEU A 17 0.96 4.57 -4.35
C LEU A 17 1.83 4.85 -3.10
N PHE A 18 1.82 3.94 -2.13
CA PHE A 18 2.69 4.04 -0.96
C PHE A 18 4.17 3.89 -1.32
N GLY A 19 4.49 3.00 -2.25
CA GLY A 19 5.84 2.88 -2.82
C GLY A 19 6.29 4.18 -3.50
N PHE A 20 5.39 4.84 -4.23
CA PHE A 20 5.64 6.15 -4.81
C PHE A 20 5.90 7.21 -3.72
N PHE A 21 5.08 7.28 -2.66
CA PHE A 21 5.32 8.25 -1.58
C PHE A 21 6.63 7.99 -0.82
N ALA A 22 7.00 6.73 -0.61
CA ALA A 22 8.30 6.36 -0.07
C ALA A 22 9.43 6.85 -0.99
N ALA A 23 9.36 6.50 -2.27
CA ALA A 23 10.39 6.88 -3.23
C ALA A 23 10.50 8.41 -3.39
N TRP A 24 9.36 9.10 -3.47
CA TRP A 24 9.31 10.55 -3.58
C TRP A 24 9.86 11.23 -2.33
N GLY A 25 9.44 10.79 -1.14
CA GLY A 25 9.83 11.39 0.13
C GLY A 25 11.32 11.25 0.46
N PHE A 26 11.98 10.16 0.00
CA PHE A 26 13.40 9.91 0.30
C PHE A 26 14.36 10.25 -0.86
N PHE A 27 13.93 10.19 -2.12
CA PHE A 27 14.85 10.34 -3.27
C PHE A 27 14.57 11.54 -4.18
N ILE A 28 13.37 12.13 -4.14
CA ILE A 28 12.96 13.17 -5.11
C ILE A 28 12.65 14.50 -4.41
N ALA A 29 12.12 14.46 -3.19
CA ALA A 29 11.68 15.65 -2.50
C ALA A 29 12.86 16.57 -2.10
N PRO A 30 12.66 17.90 -2.10
CA PRO A 30 13.69 18.86 -1.71
C PRO A 30 14.21 18.62 -0.29
N GLU A 31 15.53 18.75 -0.10
CA GLU A 31 16.16 18.59 1.20
C GLU A 31 15.59 19.57 2.24
N GLY A 32 15.29 19.05 3.44
CA GLY A 32 14.79 19.86 4.55
C GLY A 32 13.27 19.98 4.66
N ALA A 33 12.48 19.37 3.77
CA ALA A 33 11.01 19.35 3.87
C ALA A 33 10.53 18.27 4.87
N PRO A 34 10.09 18.63 6.10
CA PRO A 34 9.71 17.64 7.12
C PRO A 34 8.49 16.81 6.70
N LEU A 35 7.62 17.42 5.89
CA LEU A 35 6.44 16.77 5.30
C LEU A 35 6.84 15.65 4.33
N ALA A 36 7.87 15.85 3.52
CA ALA A 36 8.31 14.83 2.57
C ALA A 36 8.85 13.59 3.31
N HIS A 37 9.64 13.80 4.36
CA HIS A 37 10.17 12.72 5.18
C HIS A 37 9.07 11.95 5.92
N SER A 38 8.08 12.64 6.49
CA SER A 38 6.95 11.98 7.16
C SER A 38 6.08 11.19 6.17
N MET A 39 5.81 11.74 4.98
CA MET A 39 5.13 11.02 3.91
C MET A 39 5.94 9.82 3.41
N GLY A 40 7.27 9.91 3.38
CA GLY A 40 8.15 8.80 3.06
C GLY A 40 8.01 7.64 4.06
N ILE A 41 8.01 7.95 5.36
CA ILE A 41 7.83 6.95 6.43
C ILE A 41 6.44 6.30 6.34
N VAL A 42 5.38 7.10 6.17
CA VAL A 42 4.02 6.57 5.96
C VAL A 42 3.95 5.70 4.71
N GLY A 43 4.65 6.11 3.64
CA GLY A 43 4.87 5.33 2.43
C GLY A 43 5.47 3.97 2.71
N LEU A 44 6.56 3.88 3.48
CA LEU A 44 7.18 2.60 3.85
C LEU A 44 6.25 1.71 4.67
N VAL A 45 5.56 2.27 5.67
CA VAL A 45 4.59 1.53 6.48
C VAL A 45 3.46 0.99 5.62
N GLY A 46 2.89 1.83 4.75
CA GLY A 46 1.82 1.44 3.83
C GLY A 46 2.25 0.40 2.79
N LEU A 47 3.48 0.52 2.27
CA LEU A 47 4.06 -0.41 1.30
C LEU A 47 4.18 -1.83 1.85
N VAL A 48 4.43 -1.96 3.16
CA VAL A 48 4.49 -3.24 3.86
C VAL A 48 3.10 -3.69 4.29
N ALA A 49 2.30 -2.80 4.90
CA ALA A 49 1.00 -3.13 5.45
C ALA A 49 -0.03 -3.57 4.38
N MET A 50 -0.01 -2.95 3.20
CA MET A 50 -0.99 -3.23 2.14
C MET A 50 -0.88 -4.67 1.59
N PRO A 51 0.30 -5.20 1.23
CA PRO A 51 0.47 -6.60 0.87
C PRO A 51 0.01 -7.57 1.97
N PHE A 52 0.37 -7.31 3.23
CA PHE A 52 -0.05 -8.15 4.36
C PHE A 52 -1.58 -8.17 4.50
N TYR A 53 -2.22 -7.01 4.40
CA TYR A 53 -3.68 -6.88 4.41
C TYR A 53 -4.32 -7.60 3.22
N GLY A 54 -3.77 -7.46 2.01
CA GLY A 54 -4.25 -8.14 0.81
C GLY A 54 -4.20 -9.66 0.94
N VAL A 55 -3.09 -10.21 1.46
CA VAL A 55 -2.96 -11.65 1.74
C VAL A 55 -3.95 -12.10 2.79
N TYR A 56 -4.12 -11.35 3.88
CA TYR A 56 -5.10 -11.66 4.92
C TYR A 56 -6.53 -11.69 4.35
N PHE A 57 -6.91 -10.67 3.58
CA PHE A 57 -8.21 -10.60 2.91
C PHE A 57 -8.42 -11.78 1.97
N TYR A 58 -7.42 -12.13 1.15
CA TYR A 58 -7.50 -13.27 0.25
C TYR A 58 -7.73 -14.59 0.99
N ARG A 59 -7.00 -14.81 2.09
CA ARG A 59 -7.16 -16.00 2.95
C ARG A 59 -8.55 -16.06 3.58
N LYS A 60 -9.05 -14.92 4.09
CA LYS A 60 -10.38 -14.82 4.71
C LYS A 60 -11.49 -15.02 3.69
N ALA A 61 -11.38 -14.41 2.52
CA ALA A 61 -12.33 -14.56 1.43
C ALA A 61 -12.40 -16.03 0.96
N LYS A 62 -11.27 -16.73 0.86
CA LYS A 62 -11.28 -18.17 0.53
C LYS A 62 -12.02 -19.02 1.57
N LYS A 63 -11.86 -18.75 2.87
CA LYS A 63 -12.55 -19.49 3.94
C LYS A 63 -14.06 -19.29 3.96
N LEU A 64 -14.55 -18.13 3.53
CA LEU A 64 -15.98 -17.79 3.55
C LEU A 64 -16.78 -18.30 2.33
N VAL A 65 -16.12 -18.95 1.37
CA VAL A 65 -16.77 -19.57 0.19
C VAL A 65 -16.67 -21.10 0.22
N LEU A 66 -16.44 -21.67 1.40
CA LEU A 66 -16.73 -23.08 1.69
C LEU A 66 -18.09 -23.16 2.40
#